data_AF-A0A381ICS2-F1
#
_entry.id   AF-A0A381ICS2-F1
#
_cell.length_a   1.000
_cell.length_b   1.000
_cell.length_c   1.000
_cell.angle_alpha   90.00
_cell.angle_beta   90.00
_cell.angle_gamma   90.00
#
_symmetry.space_group_name_H-M   'P 1'
#
loop_
_entity.id
_entity.type
_entity.pdbx_description
1 polymer ?
#
loop_
_entity_poly.entity_id
_entity_poly.type
_entity_poly.pdbx_seq_one_letter_code
_entity_poly.pdbx_strand_id
1 'polypeptide(L)'
;MVRNISENIQTDKAIEILSENRLLNLMDRCIIRKVEATLTKKLSDLDVNLADSAYIGLVVHISLALQRIKNGENITMDKEFLKELSITEEFKLAKEIVKGMETDFNMDIPVDEVGYITMHIRGAKQRSSSNHKALNLDDIEIMEITNKMIDLAEDEF
;
A
#
# COMPACT_ATOMS: atom_id res chain seq x y z
N MET A 1 -9.77 27.61 -33.70
CA MET A 1 -9.26 26.22 -33.73
C MET A 1 -9.18 25.74 -32.29
N VAL A 2 -10.30 25.26 -31.72
CA VAL A 2 -10.36 24.80 -30.32
C VAL A 2 -10.99 23.42 -30.34
N ARG A 3 -10.15 22.39 -30.40
CA ARG A 3 -10.50 21.01 -30.10
C ARG A 3 -9.28 20.41 -29.39
N ASN A 4 -9.55 19.52 -28.43
CA ASN A 4 -8.62 18.55 -27.84
C ASN A 4 -8.08 18.80 -26.42
N ILE A 5 -8.81 19.49 -25.55
CA ILE A 5 -8.56 19.36 -24.09
C ILE A 5 -9.38 18.19 -23.51
N SER A 6 -10.64 18.03 -23.95
CA SER A 6 -11.55 16.99 -23.46
C SER A 6 -11.14 15.57 -23.86
N GLU A 7 -10.58 15.39 -25.06
CA GLU A 7 -10.13 14.08 -25.56
C GLU A 7 -8.88 13.58 -24.83
N ASN A 8 -7.94 14.47 -24.48
CA ASN A 8 -6.72 14.08 -23.76
C ASN A 8 -7.03 13.59 -22.34
N ILE A 9 -7.93 14.26 -21.62
CA ILE A 9 -8.34 13.88 -20.26
C ILE A 9 -9.07 12.52 -20.25
N GLN A 10 -9.86 12.21 -21.30
CA GLN A 10 -10.52 10.92 -21.45
C GLN A 10 -9.54 9.79 -21.76
N THR A 11 -8.49 10.10 -22.53
CA THR A 11 -7.46 9.14 -22.94
C THR A 11 -6.52 8.80 -21.78
N ASP A 12 -6.14 9.78 -20.96
CA ASP A 12 -5.33 9.56 -19.75
C ASP A 12 -6.08 8.74 -18.69
N LYS A 13 -7.35 9.04 -18.44
CA LYS A 13 -8.20 8.20 -17.57
C LYS A 13 -8.36 6.79 -18.13
N ALA A 14 -8.53 6.65 -19.44
CA ALA A 14 -8.64 5.34 -20.07
C ALA A 14 -7.31 4.56 -19.95
N ILE A 15 -6.16 5.21 -20.10
CA ILE A 15 -4.84 4.59 -19.93
C ILE A 15 -4.64 4.18 -18.46
N GLU A 16 -4.96 5.05 -17.50
CA GLU A 16 -4.87 4.77 -16.06
C GLU A 16 -5.76 3.56 -15.68
N ILE A 17 -7.03 3.59 -16.10
CA ILE A 17 -7.99 2.48 -15.95
C ILE A 17 -7.47 1.21 -16.65
N LEU A 18 -6.88 1.31 -17.83
CA LEU A 18 -6.33 0.15 -18.56
C LEU A 18 -5.07 -0.41 -17.88
N SER A 19 -4.22 0.43 -17.29
CA SER A 19 -3.05 0.00 -16.51
C SER A 19 -3.46 -0.63 -15.18
N GLU A 20 -4.41 -0.05 -14.45
CA GLU A 20 -5.00 -0.63 -13.23
C GLU A 20 -5.67 -1.98 -13.54
N ASN A 21 -6.43 -2.07 -14.63
CA ASN A 21 -7.06 -3.31 -15.07
C ASN A 21 -6.06 -4.34 -15.59
N ARG A 22 -4.93 -3.94 -16.18
CA ARG A 22 -3.88 -4.88 -16.61
C ARG A 22 -3.22 -5.57 -15.43
N LEU A 23 -2.95 -4.85 -14.34
CA LEU A 23 -2.40 -5.44 -13.12
C LEU A 23 -3.40 -6.45 -12.52
N LEU A 24 -4.68 -6.07 -12.43
CA LEU A 24 -5.76 -6.93 -11.95
C LEU A 24 -6.03 -8.15 -12.86
N ASN A 25 -5.78 -8.03 -14.16
CA ASN A 25 -5.94 -9.13 -15.13
C ASN A 25 -4.78 -10.14 -15.12
N LEU A 26 -3.61 -9.77 -14.58
CA LEU A 26 -2.46 -10.67 -14.40
C LEU A 26 -2.50 -11.44 -13.08
N MET A 27 -3.38 -10.99 -12.17
CA MET A 27 -3.56 -11.58 -10.85
C MET A 27 -4.71 -12.59 -10.89
N ASP A 28 -4.52 -13.73 -10.23
CA ASP A 28 -5.55 -14.75 -10.13
C ASP A 28 -6.74 -14.19 -9.33
N ARG A 29 -7.90 -14.03 -10.00
CA ARG A 29 -9.13 -13.54 -9.36
C ARG A 29 -9.57 -14.41 -8.17
N CYS A 30 -9.19 -15.68 -8.15
CA CYS A 30 -9.42 -16.55 -7.00
C CYS A 30 -8.60 -16.12 -5.78
N ILE A 31 -7.33 -15.75 -5.99
CA ILE A 31 -6.46 -15.25 -4.92
C ILE A 31 -7.02 -13.95 -4.36
N ILE A 32 -7.35 -12.97 -5.22
CA ILE A 32 -7.88 -11.67 -4.79
C ILE A 32 -9.13 -11.85 -3.92
N ARG A 33 -10.11 -12.63 -4.37
CA ARG A 33 -11.37 -12.83 -3.63
C ARG A 33 -11.14 -13.51 -2.28
N LYS A 34 -10.19 -14.44 -2.22
CA LYS A 34 -9.86 -15.13 -0.99
C LYS A 34 -9.12 -14.21 -0.02
N VAL A 35 -8.15 -13.43 -0.51
CA VAL A 35 -7.48 -12.39 0.28
C VAL A 35 -8.49 -11.39 0.83
N GLU A 36 -9.40 -10.89 0.00
CA GLU A 36 -10.44 -9.94 0.40
C GLU A 36 -11.31 -10.51 1.53
N ALA A 37 -11.76 -11.76 1.40
CA ALA A 37 -12.56 -12.44 2.42
C ALA A 37 -11.80 -12.63 3.74
N THR A 38 -10.56 -13.12 3.68
CA THR A 38 -9.71 -13.33 4.85
C THR A 38 -9.37 -12.01 5.54
N LEU A 39 -9.01 -10.98 4.78
CA LEU A 39 -8.66 -9.66 5.31
C LEU A 39 -9.87 -8.98 5.95
N THR A 40 -11.02 -8.97 5.28
CA THR A 40 -12.27 -8.39 5.83
C THR A 40 -12.63 -9.03 7.16
N LYS A 41 -12.57 -10.37 7.23
CA LYS A 41 -12.84 -11.12 8.46
C LYS A 41 -11.86 -10.73 9.56
N LYS A 42 -10.55 -10.72 9.28
CA LYS A 42 -9.52 -10.39 10.27
C LYS A 42 -9.61 -8.96 10.78
N LEU A 43 -9.87 -7.99 9.90
CA LEU A 43 -10.06 -6.59 10.31
C LEU A 43 -11.30 -6.44 11.20
N SER A 44 -12.37 -7.18 10.89
CA SER A 44 -13.60 -7.21 11.71
C SER A 44 -13.37 -7.87 13.08
N ASP A 45 -12.69 -9.02 13.13
CA ASP A 45 -12.36 -9.75 14.36
C ASP A 45 -11.47 -8.90 15.31
N LEU A 46 -10.68 -7.98 14.75
CA LEU A 46 -9.72 -7.13 15.47
C LEU A 46 -10.22 -5.69 15.69
N ASP A 47 -11.45 -5.37 15.27
CA ASP A 47 -12.05 -4.02 15.33
C ASP A 47 -11.19 -2.92 14.69
N VAL A 48 -10.62 -3.23 13.52
CA VAL A 48 -9.76 -2.29 12.77
C VAL A 48 -10.50 -1.76 11.55
N ASN A 49 -10.67 -0.44 11.50
CA ASN A 49 -11.21 0.26 10.34
C ASN A 49 -10.09 0.90 9.52
N LEU A 50 -10.07 0.61 8.22
CA LEU A 50 -9.16 1.22 7.25
C LEU A 50 -9.96 2.08 6.27
N ALA A 51 -9.35 3.15 5.76
CA ALA A 51 -9.91 3.88 4.62
C ALA A 51 -9.92 2.98 3.37
N ASP A 52 -10.91 3.15 2.49
CA ASP A 52 -11.11 2.31 1.29
C ASP A 52 -9.84 2.17 0.44
N SER A 53 -9.11 3.27 0.22
CA SER A 53 -7.86 3.27 -0.55
C SER A 53 -6.75 2.46 0.13
N ALA A 54 -6.65 2.51 1.46
CA ALA A 54 -5.71 1.71 2.21
C ALA A 54 -6.09 0.22 2.22
N TYR A 55 -7.39 -0.08 2.34
CA TYR A 55 -7.92 -1.43 2.25
C TYR A 55 -7.61 -2.05 0.88
N ILE A 56 -7.94 -1.35 -0.21
CA ILE A 56 -7.66 -1.81 -1.59
C ILE A 56 -6.16 -2.02 -1.79
N GLY A 57 -5.32 -1.06 -1.37
CA GLY A 57 -3.88 -1.18 -1.47
C GLY A 57 -3.33 -2.41 -0.74
N LEU A 58 -3.89 -2.73 0.43
CA LEU A 58 -3.50 -3.91 1.19
C LEU A 58 -3.96 -5.21 0.53
N VAL A 59 -5.18 -5.27 -0.02
CA VAL A 59 -5.66 -6.43 -0.79
C VAL A 59 -4.75 -6.69 -1.99
N VAL A 60 -4.38 -5.66 -2.74
CA VAL A 60 -3.48 -5.77 -3.89
C VAL A 60 -2.09 -6.25 -3.46
N HIS A 61 -1.50 -5.63 -2.43
CA HIS A 61 -0.18 -6.00 -1.92
C HIS A 61 -0.13 -7.47 -1.48
N ILE A 62 -1.08 -7.90 -0.64
CA ILE A 62 -1.12 -9.29 -0.15
C ILE A 62 -1.34 -10.25 -1.31
N SER A 63 -2.25 -9.94 -2.24
CA SER A 63 -2.53 -10.82 -3.38
C SER A 63 -1.28 -11.02 -4.25
N LEU A 64 -0.50 -9.96 -4.47
CA LEU A 64 0.76 -10.04 -5.21
C LEU A 64 1.83 -10.81 -4.43
N ALA A 65 1.95 -10.57 -3.13
CA ALA A 65 2.88 -11.29 -2.26
C ALA A 65 2.59 -12.80 -2.26
N LEU A 66 1.33 -13.21 -2.10
CA LEU A 66 0.95 -14.62 -2.13
C LEU A 66 1.22 -15.27 -3.49
N GLN A 67 0.96 -14.56 -4.59
CA GLN A 67 1.27 -15.05 -5.93
C GLN A 67 2.78 -15.25 -6.12
N ARG A 68 3.60 -14.31 -5.66
CA ARG A 68 5.06 -14.43 -5.67
C ARG A 68 5.57 -15.60 -4.83
N ILE A 69 5.11 -15.73 -3.58
CA ILE A 69 5.50 -16.83 -2.70
C ILE A 69 5.11 -18.19 -3.31
N LYS A 70 3.92 -18.28 -3.90
CA LYS A 70 3.46 -19.48 -4.62
C LYS A 70 4.37 -19.85 -5.80
N ASN A 71 5.00 -18.85 -6.44
CA ASN A 71 5.98 -19.04 -7.51
C ASN A 71 7.41 -19.29 -6.98
N GLY A 72 7.65 -19.27 -5.67
CA GLY A 72 8.97 -19.39 -5.06
C GLY A 72 9.78 -18.09 -5.04
N GLU A 73 9.15 -16.94 -5.29
CA GLU A 73 9.78 -15.62 -5.41
C GLU A 73 9.74 -14.84 -4.08
N ASN A 74 10.56 -15.27 -3.13
CA ASN A 74 10.68 -14.60 -1.84
C ASN A 74 11.47 -13.28 -1.96
N ILE A 75 11.06 -12.27 -1.18
CA ILE A 75 11.81 -11.02 -1.02
C ILE A 75 12.34 -10.91 0.40
N THR A 76 13.36 -10.08 0.56
CA THR A 76 14.00 -9.83 1.84
C THR A 76 13.83 -8.38 2.24
N MET A 77 13.50 -8.14 3.50
CA MET A 77 13.55 -6.85 4.14
C MET A 77 14.89 -6.68 4.86
N ASP A 78 15.36 -5.44 4.99
CA ASP A 78 16.50 -5.15 5.85
C ASP A 78 16.22 -5.61 7.30
N LYS A 79 17.21 -6.26 7.91
CA LYS A 79 17.03 -6.92 9.21
C LYS A 79 16.90 -5.94 10.36
N GLU A 80 17.62 -4.82 10.31
CA GLU A 80 17.53 -3.79 11.35
C GLU A 80 16.17 -3.11 11.27
N PHE A 81 15.74 -2.78 10.06
CA PHE A 81 14.41 -2.20 9.85
C PHE A 81 13.28 -3.16 10.24
N LEU A 82 13.37 -4.44 9.90
CA LEU A 82 12.39 -5.43 10.33
C LEU A 82 12.34 -5.56 11.87
N LYS A 83 13.49 -5.47 12.54
CA LYS A 83 13.56 -5.47 14.01
C LYS A 83 12.85 -4.25 14.60
N GLU A 84 13.03 -3.06 14.03
CA GLU A 84 12.31 -1.86 14.42
C GLU A 84 10.80 -1.98 14.21
N LEU A 85 10.37 -2.57 13.09
CA LEU A 85 8.95 -2.83 12.85
C LEU A 85 8.40 -3.86 13.84
N SER A 86 9.19 -4.87 14.22
CA SER A 86 8.71 -6.01 15.01
C SER A 86 8.10 -5.67 16.37
N ILE A 87 8.43 -4.49 16.91
CA ILE A 87 7.96 -4.00 18.21
C ILE A 87 6.69 -3.13 18.12
N THR A 88 6.20 -2.82 16.92
CA THR A 88 5.02 -1.95 16.76
C THR A 88 3.70 -2.72 16.85
N GLU A 89 2.62 -2.03 17.20
CA GLU A 89 1.27 -2.61 17.22
C GLU A 89 0.79 -3.00 15.80
N GLU A 90 1.22 -2.25 14.78
CA GLU A 90 0.92 -2.58 13.38
C GLU A 90 1.56 -3.91 12.96
N PHE A 91 2.73 -4.25 13.50
CA PHE A 91 3.38 -5.53 13.22
C PHE A 91 2.65 -6.70 13.86
N LYS A 92 2.09 -6.50 15.06
CA LYS A 92 1.21 -7.50 15.69
C LYS A 92 -0.05 -7.72 14.86
N LEU A 93 -0.67 -6.65 14.39
CA LEU A 93 -1.83 -6.71 13.48
C LEU A 93 -1.47 -7.43 12.17
N ALA A 94 -0.34 -7.08 11.56
CA ALA A 94 0.16 -7.72 10.35
C ALA A 94 0.34 -9.23 10.54
N LYS A 95 0.92 -9.66 11.67
CA LYS A 95 1.06 -11.08 12.01
C LYS A 95 -0.27 -11.82 12.10
N GLU A 96 -1.29 -11.23 12.72
CA GLU A 96 -2.61 -11.86 12.83
C GLU A 96 -3.33 -11.98 11.47
N ILE A 97 -3.15 -10.99 10.60
CA ILE A 97 -3.61 -11.05 9.21
C ILE A 97 -2.88 -12.18 8.47
N VAL A 98 -1.55 -12.19 8.52
CA VAL A 98 -0.70 -13.20 7.86
C VAL A 98 -1.06 -14.61 8.32
N LYS A 99 -1.23 -14.84 9.62
CA LYS A 99 -1.66 -16.15 10.15
C LYS A 99 -3.00 -16.63 9.56
N GLY A 100 -3.93 -15.71 9.32
CA GLY A 100 -5.17 -16.01 8.60
C GLY A 100 -4.90 -16.44 7.16
N MET A 101 -4.02 -15.72 6.47
CA MET A 101 -3.61 -16.05 5.10
C MET A 101 -2.88 -17.40 5.02
N GLU A 102 -1.95 -17.69 5.92
CA GLU A 102 -1.25 -18.97 5.98
C GLU A 102 -2.22 -20.14 6.14
N THR A 103 -3.23 -19.97 7.01
CA THR A 103 -4.28 -20.98 7.22
C THR A 103 -5.13 -21.17 5.97
N ASP A 104 -5.61 -20.06 5.39
CA ASP A 104 -6.55 -20.12 4.27
C ASP A 104 -5.86 -20.62 3.00
N PHE A 105 -4.62 -20.22 2.74
CA PHE A 105 -3.86 -20.60 1.55
C PHE A 105 -2.99 -21.85 1.73
N ASN A 106 -2.88 -22.37 2.95
CA ASN A 106 -2.02 -23.51 3.29
C ASN A 106 -0.58 -23.32 2.78
N MET A 107 0.01 -22.19 3.17
CA MET A 107 1.37 -21.81 2.79
C MET A 107 2.06 -21.05 3.91
N ASP A 108 3.39 -21.15 3.97
CA ASP A 108 4.20 -20.36 4.90
C ASP A 108 4.50 -18.99 4.29
N ILE A 109 4.29 -17.92 5.07
CA ILE A 109 4.56 -16.56 4.61
C ILE A 109 5.81 -16.02 5.33
N PRO A 110 6.86 -15.60 4.60
CA PRO A 110 8.08 -15.08 5.21
C PRO A 110 7.82 -13.88 6.13
N VAL A 111 8.61 -13.77 7.19
CA VAL A 111 8.51 -12.63 8.14
C VAL A 111 8.77 -11.28 7.47
N ASP A 112 9.55 -11.26 6.39
CA ASP A 112 9.80 -10.09 5.56
C ASP A 112 8.49 -9.52 4.97
N GLU A 113 7.56 -10.38 4.55
CA GLU A 113 6.25 -9.99 4.03
C GLU A 113 5.36 -9.43 5.15
N VAL A 114 5.48 -9.95 6.38
CA VAL A 114 4.86 -9.34 7.57
C VAL A 114 5.36 -7.90 7.76
N GLY A 115 6.66 -7.68 7.54
CA GLY A 115 7.28 -6.36 7.55
C GLY A 115 6.65 -5.41 6.52
N TYR A 116 6.52 -5.84 5.27
CA TYR A 116 5.91 -5.00 4.22
C TYR A 116 4.43 -4.72 4.48
N ILE A 117 3.66 -5.71 4.93
CA ILE A 117 2.26 -5.53 5.35
C ILE A 117 2.18 -4.50 6.49
N THR A 118 3.11 -4.55 7.44
CA THR A 118 3.21 -3.58 8.54
C THR A 118 3.38 -2.15 8.01
N MET A 119 4.23 -1.95 7.00
CA MET A 119 4.42 -0.63 6.38
C MET A 119 3.14 -0.13 5.72
N HIS A 120 2.41 -0.99 5.00
CA HIS A 120 1.11 -0.65 4.41
C HIS A 120 0.10 -0.17 5.47
N ILE A 121 0.01 -0.87 6.59
CA ILE A 121 -0.87 -0.50 7.72
C ILE A 121 -0.44 0.83 8.34
N ARG A 122 0.85 1.05 8.58
CA ARG A 122 1.36 2.32 9.14
C ARG A 122 1.05 3.51 8.23
N GLY A 123 1.28 3.35 6.93
CA GLY A 123 0.96 4.38 5.93
C GLY A 123 -0.55 4.68 5.85
N ALA A 124 -1.39 3.68 6.08
CA ALA A 124 -2.84 3.86 6.16
C ALA A 124 -3.26 4.73 7.36
N LYS A 125 -2.74 4.41 8.56
CA LYS A 125 -3.04 5.17 9.79
C LYS A 125 -2.56 6.61 9.71
N GLN A 126 -1.37 6.84 9.16
CA GLN A 126 -0.81 8.19 9.05
C GLN A 126 -1.70 9.11 8.21
N ARG A 127 -2.27 8.63 7.10
CA ARG A 127 -3.23 9.40 6.28
C ARG A 127 -4.50 9.76 7.05
N SER A 128 -5.02 8.86 7.87
CA SER A 128 -6.18 9.14 8.74
C SER A 128 -5.87 10.18 9.82
N SER A 129 -4.64 10.20 10.35
CA SER A 129 -4.19 11.17 11.37
C SER A 129 -3.72 12.51 10.80
N SER A 130 -3.45 12.59 9.49
CA SER A 130 -2.86 13.77 8.84
C SER A 130 -3.82 14.96 8.70
N ASN A 131 -5.08 14.82 9.10
CA ASN A 131 -5.96 15.98 9.20
C ASN A 131 -5.55 16.93 10.34
N HIS A 132 -4.73 16.51 11.31
CA HIS A 132 -4.16 17.39 12.36
C HIS A 132 -2.79 16.85 12.81
N LYS A 133 -1.71 17.16 12.08
CA LYS A 133 -0.35 17.03 12.62
C LYS A 133 0.28 18.41 12.72
N ALA A 134 0.70 18.79 13.93
CA ALA A 134 1.54 19.95 14.15
C ALA A 134 2.85 19.75 13.36
N LEU A 135 3.22 20.74 12.56
CA LEU A 135 4.45 20.73 11.75
C LEU A 135 5.66 20.64 12.68
N ASN A 136 6.56 19.68 12.44
CA ASN A 136 7.86 19.63 13.12
C ASN A 136 8.82 20.61 12.45
N LEU A 137 9.89 21.01 13.15
CA LEU A 137 10.93 21.89 12.60
C LEU A 137 11.58 21.30 11.34
N ASP A 138 11.79 19.98 11.31
CA ASP A 138 12.33 19.27 10.14
C ASP A 138 11.36 19.34 8.93
N ASP A 139 10.05 19.36 9.17
CA ASP A 139 9.05 19.52 8.11
C ASP A 139 9.09 20.94 7.51
N ILE A 140 9.46 21.95 8.31
CA ILE A 140 9.59 23.34 7.87
C ILE A 140 10.81 23.51 6.94
N GLU A 141 11.96 22.94 7.31
CA GLU A 141 13.16 23.00 6.49
C GLU A 141 12.95 22.31 5.13
N ILE A 142 12.28 21.14 5.15
CA ILE A 142 11.92 20.43 3.92
C ILE A 142 10.96 21.26 3.06
N MET A 143 9.96 21.93 3.66
CA MET A 143 9.07 22.82 2.93
C MET A 143 9.81 24.00 2.30
N GLU A 144 10.80 24.59 3.00
CA GLU A 144 11.57 25.71 2.47
C GLU A 144 12.40 25.30 1.25
N ILE A 145 13.05 24.14 1.32
CA ILE A 145 13.80 23.57 0.18
C ILE A 145 12.84 23.27 -0.98
N THR A 146 11.67 22.70 -0.69
CA THR A 146 10.67 22.35 -1.70
C THR A 146 10.17 23.59 -2.43
N ASN A 147 9.84 24.67 -1.71
CA ASN A 147 9.41 25.93 -2.33
C ASN A 147 10.51 26.55 -3.19
N LYS A 148 11.77 26.56 -2.71
CA LYS A 148 12.92 27.01 -3.52
C LYS A 148 13.06 26.23 -4.83
N MET A 149 12.85 24.91 -4.81
CA MET A 149 12.89 24.11 -6.04
C MET A 149 11.75 24.44 -7.01
N ILE A 150 10.55 24.73 -6.48
CA ILE A 150 9.40 25.14 -7.30
C ILE A 150 9.67 26.50 -7.94
N ASP A 151 10.12 27.49 -7.17
CA ASP A 151 10.44 28.83 -7.66
C ASP A 151 11.51 28.77 -8.76
N LEU A 152 12.57 27.97 -8.55
CA LEU A 152 13.62 27.74 -9.56
C LEU A 152 13.08 27.09 -10.84
N ALA A 153 12.12 26.18 -10.72
CA ALA A 153 11.51 25.54 -11.87
C ALA A 153 10.55 26.49 -12.61
N GLU A 154 9.85 27.38 -11.91
CA GLU A 154 8.96 28.39 -12.50
C GLU A 154 9.75 29.49 -13.22
N ASP A 155 10.92 29.88 -12.71
CA ASP A 155 11.79 30.89 -13.35
C ASP A 155 12.44 30.41 -14.67
N GLU A 156 12.46 29.09 -14.94
CA GLU A 156 12.97 28.51 -16.20
C GLU A 156 11.91 28.38 -17.31
N PHE A 157 10.64 28.80 -17.09
CA PHE A 157 9.56 28.77 -18.09
C PHE A 157 8.99 30.15 -18.45
#